data_AF-A0A843H5J5-F1
#
_entry.id   AF-A0A843H5J5-F1
#
_cell.length_a   1.000
_cell.length_b   1.000
_cell.length_c   1.000
_cell.angle_alpha   90.00
_cell.angle_beta   90.00
_cell.angle_gamma   90.00
#
_symmetry.space_group_name_H-M   'P 1'
#
loop_
_entity.id
_entity.type
_entity.pdbx_description
1 polymer ?
#
loop_
_entity_poly.entity_id
_entity_poly.type
_entity_poly.pdbx_seq_one_letter_code
_entity_poly.pdbx_strand_id
1 'polypeptide(L)' 'MIFISEEDDLRMIEEHNQKSVEELVENFAYVYVYLADGRSYTLTKESKFEFKDGKFHIYDKDIEVDIVDIELIEFTD' A
#
# COMPACT_ATOMS: atom_id res chain seq x y z
N MET A 1 -2.42 31.97 3.48
CA MET A 1 -2.71 30.67 4.10
C MET A 1 -3.26 29.78 3.02
N ILE A 2 -2.53 28.71 2.67
CA ILE A 2 -3.04 27.68 1.78
C ILE A 2 -3.82 26.74 2.69
N PHE A 3 -5.14 26.64 2.49
CA PHE A 3 -5.98 25.65 3.16
C PHE A 3 -5.81 24.34 2.40
N ILE A 4 -4.90 23.49 2.86
CA ILE A 4 -4.88 22.09 2.44
C ILE A 4 -6.09 21.48 3.15
N SER A 5 -7.10 21.10 2.37
CA SER A 5 -8.28 20.40 2.90
C SER A 5 -7.87 18.95 3.18
N GLU A 6 -8.43 18.30 4.19
CA GLU A 6 -8.08 16.92 4.58
C GLU A 6 -8.12 15.91 3.40
N GLU A 7 -8.94 16.19 2.37
CA GLU A 7 -9.01 15.42 1.12
C GLU A 7 -7.75 15.52 0.23
N ASP A 8 -7.02 16.62 0.28
CA ASP A 8 -5.77 16.82 -0.49
C ASP A 8 -4.61 16.09 0.20
N ASP A 9 -4.59 16.08 1.54
CA ASP A 9 -3.59 15.35 2.34
C ASP A 9 -3.70 13.83 2.12
N LEU A 10 -4.92 13.30 2.06
CA LEU A 10 -5.16 11.87 1.80
C LEU A 10 -4.63 11.43 0.42
N ARG A 11 -4.90 12.19 -0.64
CA ARG A 11 -4.43 11.87 -1.99
C ARG A 11 -2.91 11.87 -2.10
N MET A 12 -2.24 12.79 -1.40
CA MET A 12 -0.77 12.84 -1.36
C MET A 12 -0.18 11.61 -0.66
N ILE A 13 -0.82 11.14 0.42
CA ILE A 13 -0.40 9.93 1.15
C ILE A 13 -0.65 8.69 0.29
N GLU A 14 -1.79 8.59 -0.38
CA GLU A 14 -2.13 7.50 -1.29
C GLU A 14 -1.13 7.38 -2.44
N GLU A 15 -0.83 8.49 -3.13
CA GLU A 15 0.14 8.51 -4.23
C GLU A 15 1.56 8.15 -3.75
N HIS A 16 1.96 8.69 -2.59
CA HIS A 16 3.25 8.37 -1.98
C HIS A 16 3.35 6.87 -1.66
N ASN A 17 2.34 6.30 -1.00
CA ASN A 17 2.30 4.89 -0.63
C ASN A 17 2.24 3.97 -1.84
N GLN A 18 1.46 4.33 -2.86
CA GLN A 18 1.41 3.61 -4.13
C GLN A 18 2.82 3.49 -4.72
N LYS A 19 3.51 4.62 -4.89
CA LYS A 19 4.87 4.66 -5.46
C LYS A 19 5.87 3.89 -4.60
N SER A 20 5.80 4.02 -3.28
CA SER A 20 6.71 3.29 -2.37
C SER A 20 6.54 1.78 -2.50
N VAL A 21 5.30 1.27 -2.49
CA VAL A 21 5.07 -0.18 -2.62
C VAL A 21 5.42 -0.67 -4.03
N GLU A 22 5.10 0.09 -5.07
CA GLU A 22 5.53 -0.20 -6.45
C GLU A 22 7.05 -0.32 -6.57
N GLU A 23 7.80 0.66 -6.04
CA GLU A 23 9.27 0.64 -6.04
C GLU A 23 9.81 -0.57 -5.27
N LEU A 24 9.22 -0.92 -4.12
CA LEU A 24 9.61 -2.11 -3.37
C LEU A 24 9.35 -3.40 -4.17
N VAL A 25 8.17 -3.58 -4.78
CA VAL A 25 7.90 -4.80 -5.57
C VAL A 25 8.71 -4.87 -6.88
N GLU A 26 9.21 -3.75 -7.39
CA GLU A 26 10.14 -3.73 -8.53
C GLU A 26 11.56 -4.11 -8.13
N ASN A 27 12.03 -3.70 -6.95
CA ASN A 27 13.39 -3.95 -6.47
C ASN A 27 13.53 -5.30 -5.75
N PHE A 28 12.46 -5.85 -5.20
CA PHE A 28 12.45 -7.10 -4.45
C PHE A 28 11.64 -8.18 -5.18
N ALA A 29 11.99 -9.46 -4.95
CA ALA A 29 11.24 -10.58 -5.52
C ALA A 29 9.79 -10.61 -5.01
N TYR A 30 9.59 -10.20 -3.76
CA TYR A 30 8.29 -10.03 -3.14
C TYR A 30 8.38 -9.08 -1.93
N VAL A 31 7.24 -8.50 -1.56
CA VAL A 31 7.06 -7.63 -0.39
C VAL A 31 6.00 -8.24 0.53
N TYR A 32 6.26 -8.30 1.83
CA TYR A 32 5.24 -8.69 2.80
C TYR A 32 4.46 -7.47 3.27
N VAL A 33 3.13 -7.58 3.20
CA VAL A 33 2.18 -6.61 3.71
C VAL A 33 1.42 -7.24 4.86
N TYR A 34 1.59 -6.69 6.05
CA TYR A 34 0.78 -7.06 7.22
C TYR A 34 -0.44 -6.15 7.28
N LEU A 35 -1.63 -6.73 7.39
CA LEU A 35 -2.89 -6.02 7.46
C LEU A 35 -3.38 -5.90 8.91
N ALA A 36 -4.23 -4.90 9.16
CA ALA A 36 -4.90 -4.65 10.46
C ALA A 36 -5.59 -5.88 11.07
N ASP A 37 -6.13 -6.75 10.22
CA ASP A 37 -6.86 -7.95 10.65
C ASP A 37 -5.93 -9.10 11.09
N GLY A 38 -4.61 -8.87 11.09
CA GLY A 38 -3.58 -9.82 11.46
C GLY A 38 -3.18 -10.79 10.34
N ARG A 39 -3.76 -10.66 9.13
CA ARG A 39 -3.32 -11.44 7.96
C ARG A 39 -2.11 -10.77 7.31
N SER A 40 -1.23 -11.59 6.75
CA SER A 40 -0.13 -11.13 5.92
C SER A 40 -0.29 -11.63 4.50
N TYR A 41 0.08 -10.79 3.54
CA TYR A 41 0.06 -11.11 2.12
C TYR A 41 1.41 -10.81 1.50
N THR A 42 1.78 -11.65 0.54
CA THR A 42 2.96 -11.47 -0.26
C THR A 42 2.54 -10.79 -1.56
N LEU A 43 3.03 -9.57 -1.78
CA LEU A 43 2.91 -8.87 -3.05
C LEU A 43 4.15 -9.14 -3.90
N THR A 44 3.92 -9.25 -5.20
CA THR A 44 4.96 -9.39 -6.21
C THR A 44 4.72 -8.33 -7.29
N LYS A 45 5.68 -8.15 -8.20
CA LYS A 45 5.49 -7.29 -9.38
C LYS A 45 4.27 -7.64 -10.25
N GLU A 46 3.76 -8.88 -10.16
CA GLU A 46 2.57 -9.32 -10.90
C GLU A 46 1.27 -9.02 -10.17
N SER A 47 1.36 -8.62 -8.89
CA SER A 47 0.22 -8.31 -8.05
C SER A 47 -0.40 -6.97 -8.44
N LYS A 48 -1.72 -6.95 -8.59
CA LYS A 48 -2.52 -5.75 -8.85
C LYS A 48 -3.05 -5.20 -7.55
N PHE A 49 -2.57 -4.03 -7.15
CA PHE A 49 -3.04 -3.33 -5.96
C PHE A 49 -3.19 -1.82 -6.23
N GLU A 50 -3.96 -1.14 -5.39
CA GLU A 50 -4.18 0.31 -5.47
C GLU A 50 -4.45 0.90 -4.09
N PHE A 51 -3.87 2.07 -3.80
CA PHE A 51 -4.22 2.91 -2.66
C PHE A 51 -5.25 3.97 -3.10
N LYS A 52 -6.47 3.91 -2.57
CA LYS A 52 -7.58 4.78 -2.97
C LYS A 52 -8.65 4.89 -1.90
N ASP A 53 -9.26 6.07 -1.76
CA ASP A 53 -10.37 6.32 -0.84
C ASP A 53 -10.03 5.99 0.63
N GLY A 54 -8.76 6.18 1.01
CA GLY A 54 -8.22 5.83 2.34
C GLY A 54 -7.97 4.33 2.54
N LYS A 55 -8.07 3.52 1.48
CA LYS A 55 -7.98 2.06 1.52
C LYS A 55 -6.92 1.51 0.56
N PHE A 56 -6.40 0.35 0.93
CA PHE A 56 -5.50 -0.46 0.14
C PHE A 56 -6.25 -1.67 -0.41
N HIS A 57 -6.33 -1.72 -1.74
CA HIS A 57 -7.02 -2.77 -2.48
C HIS A 57 -6.00 -3.73 -3.08
N ILE A 58 -6.21 -5.04 -2.96
CA ILE A 58 -5.44 -6.07 -3.66
C ILE A 58 -6.41 -6.86 -4.55
N TYR A 59 -6.44 -6.52 -5.84
CA TYR A 59 -7.44 -7.01 -6.79
C TYR A 59 -7.32 -8.51 -7.08
N ASP A 60 -6.11 -9.08 -7.09
CA ASP A 60 -5.93 -10.52 -7.33
C ASP A 60 -6.51 -11.40 -6.21
N LYS A 61 -6.75 -10.81 -5.04
CA LYS A 61 -7.24 -11.51 -3.84
C LYS A 61 -8.62 -11.04 -3.39
N ASP A 62 -9.20 -10.03 -4.05
CA ASP A 62 -10.45 -9.40 -3.65
C ASP A 62 -10.38 -8.90 -2.18
N ILE A 63 -9.28 -8.22 -1.84
CA ILE A 63 -9.02 -7.69 -0.48
C ILE A 63 -9.07 -6.18 -0.50
N GLU A 64 -9.67 -5.60 0.55
CA GLU A 64 -9.73 -4.17 0.82
C GLU A 64 -9.49 -3.96 2.32
N VAL A 65 -8.52 -3.11 2.67
CA VAL A 65 -8.20 -2.74 4.06
C VAL A 65 -7.87 -1.25 4.19
N ASP A 66 -8.05 -0.64 5.35
CA ASP A 66 -7.71 0.76 5.56
C ASP A 66 -6.17 0.99 5.57
N ILE A 67 -5.69 2.09 4.97
CA ILE A 67 -4.25 2.39 4.75
C ILE A 67 -3.48 2.58 6.06
N VAL A 68 -4.18 2.88 7.16
CA VAL A 68 -3.59 3.23 8.47
C VAL A 68 -2.81 2.10 9.15
N ASP A 69 -2.86 0.88 8.63
CA ASP A 69 -2.35 -0.31 9.33
C ASP A 69 -1.65 -1.29 8.38
N ILE A 70 -0.73 -0.75 7.57
CA ILE A 70 0.12 -1.54 6.66
C ILE A 70 1.57 -1.40 7.10
N GLU A 71 2.15 -2.51 7.55
CA GLU A 71 3.59 -2.61 7.83
C GLU A 71 4.29 -3.30 6.65
N LEU A 72 5.25 -2.59 6.06
CA LEU A 72 6.10 -3.09 4.98
C LEU A 72 7.40 -3.60 5.60
N ILE A 73 7.69 -4.89 5.42
CA ILE A 73 8.94 -5.48 5.90
C ILE A 73 9.81 -5.83 4.70
N GLU A 74 10.91 -5.09 4.56
CA GLU A 74 11.99 -5.38 3.61
C GLU A 74 12.88 -6.50 4.16
N PHE A 75 13.10 -7.55 3.38
CA PHE A 75 14.12 -8.56 3.69
C PHE A 75 15.27 -8.42 2.69
N THR A 76 16.43 -8.01 3.19
CA THR A 76 17.71 -8.16 2.51
C THR A 76 18.30 -9.53 2.88
N ASP A 77 18.50 -10.38 1.87
CA ASP A 77 19.32 -11.60 1.99
C ASP A 77 20.79 -11.23 2.23
#